data_AF-A0ABD5EZJ3-F1
#
_entry.id   AF-A0ABD5EZJ3-F1
#
_cell.length_a   1.000
_cell.length_b   1.000
_cell.length_c   1.000
_cell.angle_alpha   90.00
_cell.angle_beta   90.00
_cell.angle_gamma   90.00
#
_symmetry.space_group_name_H-M   'P 1'
#
loop_
_entity.id
_entity.type
_entity.pdbx_description
1 polymer ?
#
loop_
_entity_poly.entity_id
_entity_poly.type
_entity_poly.pdbx_seq_one_letter_code
_entity_poly.pdbx_strand_id
1 'polypeptide(L)'
;MTAAPHALTLDPGLRDLTAADHHLRTLAAELALPEDVFGCTHLIRGDRPRVAVSLALPSGPLPRTALEGLTAQGRTWTEGVPDGSGRAVLYPGAAALTGTLTVAETLSRSAITSVVTLGSPEPPSPETRLATGGHVRPQWQGDDLVLTTMPAARGLLVPFEVPDPTPCCADH
;
A
#
# COMPACT_ATOMS: atom_id res chain seq x y z
N MET A 1 -1.38 2.17 10.92
CA MET A 1 -1.93 3.51 11.10
C MET A 1 -3.16 3.38 11.98
N THR A 2 -3.00 3.52 13.30
CA THR A 2 -4.12 3.29 14.21
C THR A 2 -4.87 4.62 14.39
N ALA A 3 -6.01 4.74 13.70
CA ALA A 3 -6.85 5.94 13.69
C ALA A 3 -6.17 7.18 13.09
N ALA A 4 -5.84 7.15 11.80
CA ALA A 4 -5.55 8.40 11.10
C ALA A 4 -6.81 9.29 11.16
N PRO A 5 -6.79 10.42 11.89
CA PRO A 5 -7.83 11.41 11.74
C PRO A 5 -7.82 11.80 10.26
N HIS A 6 -9.00 11.88 9.64
CA HIS A 6 -9.16 12.19 8.21
C HIS A 6 -8.95 11.06 7.19
N ALA A 7 -8.84 9.81 7.63
CA ALA A 7 -9.01 8.69 6.71
C ALA A 7 -10.48 8.53 6.30
N LEU A 8 -10.71 8.05 5.08
CA LEU A 8 -12.00 7.52 4.65
C LEU A 8 -11.83 6.14 4.03
N THR A 9 -12.88 5.34 4.12
CA THR A 9 -12.96 3.99 3.56
C THR A 9 -14.04 3.92 2.50
N LEU A 10 -13.71 3.33 1.36
CA LEU A 10 -14.60 3.00 0.26
C LEU A 10 -14.70 1.47 0.16
N ASP A 11 -15.90 0.97 -0.08
CA ASP A 11 -16.17 -0.46 -0.31
C ASP A 11 -16.71 -0.65 -1.73
N PRO A 12 -15.84 -0.81 -2.74
CA PRO A 12 -16.25 -0.98 -4.13
C PRO A 12 -16.82 -2.39 -4.43
N GLY A 13 -16.92 -3.28 -3.44
CA GLY A 13 -17.38 -4.65 -3.64
C GLY A 13 -16.40 -5.56 -4.39
N LEU A 14 -15.13 -5.17 -4.46
CA LEU A 14 -14.07 -5.93 -5.13
C LEU A 14 -13.66 -7.16 -4.32
N ARG A 15 -13.25 -8.23 -5.00
CA ARG A 15 -12.78 -9.48 -4.37
C ARG A 15 -11.31 -9.79 -4.64
N ASP A 16 -10.71 -9.02 -5.52
CA ASP A 16 -9.35 -9.23 -6.01
C ASP A 16 -8.47 -8.04 -5.61
N LEU A 17 -7.25 -8.34 -5.13
CA LEU A 17 -6.30 -7.32 -4.69
C LEU A 17 -5.78 -6.52 -5.88
N THR A 18 -5.47 -7.16 -7.00
CA THR A 18 -4.97 -6.46 -8.20
C THR A 18 -6.01 -5.48 -8.74
N ALA A 19 -7.28 -5.88 -8.76
CA ALA A 19 -8.39 -4.99 -9.11
C ALA A 19 -8.53 -3.82 -8.12
N ALA A 20 -8.34 -4.05 -6.82
CA ALA A 20 -8.37 -2.98 -5.81
C ALA A 20 -7.20 -2.00 -5.94
N ASP A 21 -6.01 -2.48 -6.27
CA ASP A 21 -4.82 -1.66 -6.52
C ASP A 21 -5.00 -0.77 -7.75
N HIS A 22 -5.47 -1.39 -8.84
CA HIS A 22 -5.83 -0.64 -10.05
C HIS A 22 -6.92 0.39 -9.77
N HIS A 23 -7.92 0.01 -8.96
CA HIS A 23 -8.98 0.91 -8.55
C HIS A 23 -8.45 2.13 -7.78
N LEU A 24 -7.56 1.93 -6.80
CA LEU A 24 -6.91 3.01 -6.06
C LEU A 24 -6.12 3.96 -6.97
N ARG A 25 -5.34 3.43 -7.92
CA ARG A 25 -4.57 4.24 -8.87
C ARG A 25 -5.47 5.03 -9.81
N THR A 26 -6.57 4.42 -10.26
CA THR A 26 -7.57 5.08 -11.11
C THR A 26 -8.26 6.21 -10.35
N LEU A 27 -8.70 5.95 -9.12
CA LEU A 27 -9.30 6.97 -8.24
C LEU A 27 -8.34 8.14 -8.01
N ALA A 28 -7.06 7.86 -7.75
CA ALA A 28 -6.07 8.90 -7.54
C ALA A 28 -5.93 9.83 -8.75
N ALA A 29 -5.90 9.27 -9.96
CA ALA A 29 -5.83 10.03 -11.19
C ALA A 29 -7.11 10.83 -11.46
N GLU A 30 -8.29 10.20 -11.32
CA GLU A 30 -9.59 10.83 -11.57
C GLU A 30 -9.89 11.98 -10.60
N LEU A 31 -9.50 11.83 -9.33
CA LEU A 31 -9.72 12.83 -8.28
C LEU A 31 -8.57 13.83 -8.16
N ALA A 32 -7.52 13.69 -8.99
CA ALA A 32 -6.28 14.47 -8.92
C ALA A 32 -5.74 14.55 -7.48
N LEU A 33 -5.64 13.39 -6.83
CA LEU A 33 -5.17 13.33 -5.44
C LEU A 33 -3.72 13.82 -5.33
N PRO A 34 -3.39 14.58 -4.27
CA PRO A 34 -2.01 14.95 -3.97
C PRO A 34 -1.09 13.73 -3.81
N GLU A 35 0.20 13.89 -4.10
CA GLU A 35 1.20 12.82 -3.98
C GLU A 35 1.46 12.38 -2.53
N ASP A 36 1.08 13.18 -1.55
CA ASP A 36 1.22 12.88 -0.11
C ASP A 36 0.04 12.08 0.46
N VAL A 37 -0.94 11.71 -0.36
CA VAL A 37 -2.04 10.83 0.02
C VAL A 37 -1.56 9.39 0.14
N PHE A 38 -2.00 8.74 1.21
CA PHE A 38 -1.89 7.31 1.40
C PHE A 38 -3.18 6.63 0.92
N GLY A 39 -3.02 5.60 0.09
CA GLY A 39 -4.11 4.78 -0.42
C GLY A 39 -3.82 3.33 -0.09
N CYS A 40 -4.67 2.70 0.72
CA CYS A 40 -4.43 1.34 1.23
C CYS A 40 -5.52 0.37 0.80
N THR A 41 -5.16 -0.89 0.61
CA THR A 41 -6.10 -2.02 0.50
C THR A 41 -6.23 -2.75 1.83
N HIS A 42 -7.44 -3.20 2.11
CA HIS A 42 -7.81 -3.88 3.35
C HIS A 42 -8.60 -5.15 3.03
N LEU A 43 -8.09 -6.30 3.48
CA LEU A 43 -8.75 -7.58 3.31
C LEU A 43 -9.80 -7.77 4.40
N ILE A 44 -11.08 -7.61 4.05
CA ILE A 44 -12.18 -7.84 4.98
C ILE A 44 -12.56 -9.31 4.91
N ARG A 45 -12.25 -10.03 5.99
CA ARG A 45 -12.65 -11.43 6.20
C ARG A 45 -14.06 -11.49 6.79
N GLY A 46 -14.82 -12.52 6.45
CA GLY A 46 -16.19 -12.75 6.95
C GLY A 46 -17.06 -13.46 5.92
N ASP A 47 -18.38 -13.46 6.13
CA ASP A 47 -19.34 -14.17 5.26
C ASP A 47 -19.36 -13.68 3.80
N ARG A 48 -18.91 -12.45 3.58
CA ARG A 48 -18.69 -11.86 2.25
C ARG A 48 -17.27 -11.30 2.14
N PRO A 49 -16.27 -12.15 1.84
CA PRO A 49 -14.90 -11.72 1.66
C PRO A 49 -14.79 -10.70 0.53
N ARG A 50 -14.08 -9.61 0.80
CA ARG A 50 -13.90 -8.49 -0.14
C ARG A 50 -12.70 -7.63 0.22
N VAL A 51 -12.33 -6.75 -0.69
CA VAL A 51 -11.25 -5.78 -0.53
C VAL A 51 -11.85 -4.38 -0.43
N ALA A 52 -11.75 -3.77 0.75
CA ALA A 52 -12.02 -2.35 0.92
C ALA A 52 -10.77 -1.54 0.62
N VAL A 53 -10.95 -0.27 0.27
CA VAL A 53 -9.85 0.66 0.03
C VAL A 53 -10.01 1.87 0.95
N SER A 54 -8.91 2.40 1.45
CA SER A 54 -8.92 3.62 2.24
C SER A 54 -8.02 4.69 1.62
N LEU A 55 -8.38 5.95 1.86
CA LEU A 55 -7.60 7.13 1.49
C LEU A 55 -7.37 7.96 2.76
N ALA A 56 -6.14 8.38 2.98
CA ALA A 56 -5.78 9.21 4.13
C ALA A 56 -4.71 10.23 3.74
N LEU A 57 -4.82 11.43 4.30
CA LEU A 57 -3.82 12.47 4.19
C LEU A 57 -3.35 12.84 5.61
N PRO A 58 -2.09 12.56 6.00
CA PRO A 58 -1.65 12.78 7.37
C PRO A 58 -1.70 14.25 7.81
N SER A 59 -1.60 15.17 6.86
CA SER A 59 -1.60 16.62 7.10
C SER A 59 -2.99 17.22 7.36
N GLY A 60 -4.08 16.47 7.11
CA GLY A 60 -5.43 16.97 7.31
C GLY A 60 -6.52 16.26 6.49
N PRO A 61 -7.73 16.83 6.39
CA PRO A 61 -8.78 16.31 5.52
C PRO A 61 -8.32 16.23 4.06
N LEU A 62 -8.82 15.21 3.34
CA LEU A 62 -8.68 15.17 1.89
C LEU A 62 -9.22 16.46 1.26
N PRO A 63 -8.63 16.92 0.14
CA PRO A 63 -9.09 18.10 -0.55
C PRO A 63 -10.59 18.03 -0.82
N ARG A 64 -11.29 19.15 -0.58
CA ARG A 64 -12.74 19.23 -0.80
C ARG A 64 -13.14 18.81 -2.22
N THR A 65 -12.33 19.15 -3.21
CA THR A 65 -12.51 18.74 -4.61
C THR A 65 -12.50 17.22 -4.80
N ALA A 66 -11.67 16.49 -4.05
CA ALA A 66 -11.66 15.03 -4.09
C ALA A 66 -12.94 14.44 -3.48
N LEU A 67 -13.41 15.00 -2.36
CA LEU A 67 -14.67 14.58 -1.74
C LEU A 67 -15.88 14.85 -2.64
N GLU A 68 -15.93 16.03 -3.27
CA GLU A 68 -16.97 16.37 -4.25
C GLU A 68 -16.92 15.44 -5.47
N GLY A 69 -15.72 15.07 -5.94
CA GLY A 69 -15.53 14.09 -7.01
C GLY A 69 -16.05 12.70 -6.63
N LEU A 70 -15.77 12.22 -5.41
CA LEU A 70 -16.32 10.95 -4.91
C LEU A 70 -17.85 10.98 -4.89
N THR A 71 -18.46 12.06 -4.38
CA THR A 71 -19.92 12.22 -4.37
C THR A 71 -20.51 12.28 -5.78
N ALA A 72 -19.88 13.02 -6.71
CA ALA A 72 -20.34 13.14 -8.08
C ALA A 72 -20.30 11.80 -8.83
N GLN A 73 -19.36 10.92 -8.48
CA GLN A 73 -19.30 9.54 -8.98
C GLN A 73 -20.28 8.59 -8.27
N GLY A 74 -21.12 9.09 -7.36
CA GLY A 74 -22.09 8.29 -6.61
C GLY A 74 -21.46 7.34 -5.58
N ARG A 75 -20.22 7.60 -5.15
CA ARG A 75 -19.52 6.74 -4.20
C ARG A 75 -19.91 7.06 -2.76
N THR A 76 -20.11 6.02 -1.98
CA THR A 76 -20.33 6.11 -0.53
C THR A 76 -19.04 5.76 0.20
N TRP A 77 -18.72 6.51 1.25
CA TRP A 77 -17.59 6.22 2.12
C TRP A 77 -17.99 6.28 3.60
N THR A 78 -17.17 5.68 4.44
CA THR A 78 -17.22 5.83 5.91
C THR A 78 -15.96 6.53 6.38
N GLU A 79 -16.05 7.28 7.49
CA GLU A 79 -14.87 7.85 8.13
C GLU A 79 -14.01 6.76 8.79
N GLY A 80 -12.68 6.97 8.78
CA GLY A 80 -11.69 6.06 9.34
C GLY A 80 -11.19 5.00 8.36
N VAL A 81 -10.34 4.10 8.90
CA VAL A 81 -9.81 2.92 8.21
C VAL A 81 -10.50 1.64 8.71
N PRO A 82 -10.62 0.58 7.89
CA PRO A 82 -11.23 -0.68 8.30
C PRO A 82 -10.41 -1.41 9.37
N ASP A 83 -9.09 -1.27 9.31
CA ASP A 83 -8.13 -1.88 10.21
C ASP A 83 -6.82 -1.08 10.23
N GLY A 84 -5.95 -1.39 11.19
CA GLY A 84 -4.63 -0.74 11.32
C GLY A 84 -3.53 -1.36 10.45
N SER A 85 -3.84 -2.34 9.60
CA SER A 85 -2.87 -3.21 8.92
C SER A 85 -2.97 -3.20 7.40
N GLY A 86 -3.61 -2.18 6.83
CA GLY A 86 -3.74 -1.98 5.38
C GLY A 86 -2.40 -1.97 4.63
N ARG A 87 -2.43 -2.45 3.38
CA ARG A 87 -1.28 -2.46 2.47
C ARG A 87 -1.33 -1.25 1.56
N ALA A 88 -0.28 -0.44 1.57
CA ALA A 88 -0.24 0.81 0.81
C ALA A 88 0.05 0.53 -0.67
N VAL A 89 -0.74 1.18 -1.52
CA VAL A 89 -0.62 1.23 -2.97
C VAL A 89 -0.22 2.62 -3.42
N LEU A 90 -0.78 3.64 -2.76
CA LEU A 90 -0.41 5.04 -2.92
C LEU A 90 0.26 5.49 -1.62
N TYR A 91 1.41 6.13 -1.75
CA TYR A 91 2.15 6.73 -0.64
C TYR A 91 3.22 7.67 -1.21
N PRO A 92 3.64 8.70 -0.45
CA PRO A 92 4.69 9.61 -0.88
C PRO A 92 5.95 8.86 -1.34
N GLY A 93 6.44 9.19 -2.54
CA GLY A 93 7.65 8.63 -3.12
C GLY A 93 7.53 7.25 -3.77
N ALA A 94 6.33 6.65 -3.83
CA ALA A 94 6.12 5.35 -4.49
C ALA A 94 6.63 5.32 -5.94
N ALA A 95 6.40 6.39 -6.71
CA ALA A 95 6.84 6.52 -8.11
C ALA A 95 8.37 6.52 -8.27
N ALA A 96 9.13 6.88 -7.22
CA ALA A 96 10.60 6.87 -7.25
C ALA A 96 11.20 5.47 -7.04
N LEU A 97 10.40 4.49 -6.59
CA LEU A 97 10.86 3.14 -6.25
C LEU A 97 10.89 2.21 -7.47
N THR A 98 11.72 2.56 -8.46
CA THR A 98 11.86 1.80 -9.70
C THR A 98 13.27 1.21 -9.85
N GLY A 99 13.36 0.05 -10.51
CA GLY A 99 14.63 -0.63 -10.77
C GLY A 99 15.23 -1.28 -9.52
N THR A 100 16.54 -1.11 -9.32
CA THR A 100 17.27 -1.62 -8.17
C THR A 100 17.83 -0.46 -7.36
N LEU A 101 17.42 -0.37 -6.10
CA LEU A 101 17.83 0.65 -5.14
C LEU A 101 18.52 -0.02 -3.94
N THR A 102 19.27 0.71 -3.14
CA THR A 102 19.66 0.22 -1.81
C THR A 102 18.49 0.35 -0.82
N VAL A 103 18.59 -0.34 0.32
CA VAL A 103 17.65 -0.15 1.44
C VAL A 103 17.63 1.32 1.88
N ALA A 104 18.79 1.97 1.96
CA ALA A 104 18.90 3.39 2.30
C ALA A 104 18.20 4.30 1.27
N GLU A 105 18.39 4.04 -0.02
CA GLU A 105 17.70 4.78 -1.08
C GLU A 105 16.18 4.59 -1.03
N THR A 106 15.73 3.37 -0.72
CA THR A 106 14.29 3.07 -0.60
C THR A 106 13.63 3.87 0.52
N LEU A 107 14.26 3.90 1.71
CA LEU A 107 13.77 4.64 2.87
C LEU A 107 13.85 6.16 2.69
N SER A 108 14.93 6.67 2.10
CA SER A 108 15.11 8.12 1.91
C SER A 108 14.22 8.73 0.82
N ARG A 109 13.78 7.92 -0.16
CA ARG A 109 12.98 8.39 -1.30
C ARG A 109 11.49 8.16 -1.15
N SER A 110 11.05 7.54 -0.05
CA SER A 110 9.64 7.19 0.13
C SER A 110 9.19 7.30 1.57
N ALA A 111 7.87 7.21 1.78
CA ALA A 111 7.26 7.19 3.10
C ALA A 111 7.47 5.87 3.87
N ILE A 112 8.19 4.89 3.30
CA ILE A 112 8.49 3.63 3.98
C ILE A 112 9.40 3.93 5.17
N THR A 113 8.98 3.55 6.37
CA THR A 113 9.74 3.84 7.59
C THR A 113 10.71 2.72 7.95
N SER A 114 10.44 1.49 7.50
CA SER A 114 11.29 0.34 7.79
C SER A 114 11.25 -0.70 6.68
N VAL A 115 12.39 -1.38 6.50
CA VAL A 115 12.50 -2.56 5.63
C VAL A 115 12.87 -3.75 6.52
N VAL A 116 12.13 -4.85 6.37
CA VAL A 116 12.39 -6.11 7.08
C VAL A 116 12.60 -7.24 6.08
N THR A 117 13.41 -8.23 6.45
CA THR A 117 13.64 -9.42 5.62
C THR A 117 12.90 -10.60 6.23
N LEU A 118 12.05 -11.26 5.46
CA LEU A 118 11.29 -12.42 5.91
C LEU A 118 12.25 -13.51 6.43
N GLY A 119 11.99 -14.00 7.64
CA GLY A 119 12.82 -15.02 8.29
C GLY A 119 14.11 -14.49 8.92
N SER A 120 14.37 -13.18 8.86
CA SER A 120 15.48 -12.53 9.58
C SER A 120 14.94 -11.66 10.71
N PRO A 121 15.46 -11.79 11.94
CA PRO A 121 15.10 -10.88 13.03
C PRO A 121 15.79 -9.52 12.91
N GLU A 122 16.91 -9.45 12.19
CA GLU A 122 17.69 -8.23 12.00
C GLU A 122 17.28 -7.49 10.73
N PRO A 123 17.20 -6.14 10.76
CA PRO A 123 17.04 -5.33 9.56
C PRO A 123 18.18 -5.57 8.57
N PRO A 124 17.91 -5.51 7.25
CA PRO A 124 18.96 -5.61 6.25
C PRO A 124 19.93 -4.42 6.34
N SER A 125 21.19 -4.63 5.91
CA SER A 125 22.16 -3.55 5.80
C SER A 125 21.63 -2.43 4.88
N PRO A 126 21.83 -1.14 5.21
CA PRO A 126 21.42 -0.01 4.37
C PRO A 126 21.94 -0.08 2.92
N GLU A 127 23.10 -0.71 2.71
CA GLU A 127 23.73 -0.88 1.38
C GLU A 127 23.20 -2.10 0.61
N THR A 128 22.37 -2.93 1.24
CA THR A 128 21.79 -4.10 0.59
C THR A 128 20.94 -3.65 -0.59
N ARG A 129 21.15 -4.26 -1.75
CA ARG A 129 20.40 -3.94 -2.97
C ARG A 129 19.03 -4.60 -2.91
N LEU A 130 18.01 -3.86 -3.32
CA LEU A 130 16.61 -4.24 -3.40
C LEU A 130 16.12 -4.00 -4.83
N ALA A 131 15.75 -5.06 -5.54
CA ALA A 131 15.09 -4.95 -6.84
C ALA A 131 13.60 -4.79 -6.62
N THR A 132 13.06 -3.62 -6.94
CA THR A 132 11.68 -3.25 -6.60
C THR A 132 10.64 -3.95 -7.46
N GLY A 133 11.04 -4.44 -8.66
CA GLY A 133 10.15 -5.13 -9.59
C GLY A 133 8.97 -4.28 -10.09
N GLY A 134 8.99 -2.96 -9.84
CA GLY A 134 7.86 -2.07 -10.12
C GLY A 134 6.63 -2.31 -9.22
N HIS A 135 6.76 -3.13 -8.16
CA HIS A 135 5.67 -3.50 -7.27
C HIS A 135 6.16 -3.51 -5.82
N VAL A 136 6.03 -2.35 -5.16
CA VAL A 136 6.41 -2.16 -3.76
C VAL A 136 5.14 -1.91 -2.95
N ARG A 137 4.81 -2.85 -2.06
CA ARG A 137 3.58 -2.85 -1.27
C ARG A 137 3.88 -2.95 0.22
N PRO A 138 4.30 -1.85 0.85
CA PRO A 138 4.55 -1.85 2.27
C PRO A 138 3.21 -1.93 3.04
N GLN A 139 3.28 -2.45 4.25
CA GLN A 139 2.13 -2.66 5.11
C GLN A 139 2.25 -1.81 6.36
N TRP A 140 1.13 -1.23 6.80
CA TRP A 140 1.07 -0.59 8.10
C TRP A 140 1.24 -1.60 9.24
N GLN A 141 2.14 -1.30 10.17
CA GLN A 141 2.35 -2.01 11.42
C GLN A 141 2.48 -0.99 12.56
N GLY A 142 1.41 -0.80 13.34
CA GLY A 142 1.37 0.36 14.24
C GLY A 142 1.43 1.65 13.43
N ASP A 143 2.38 2.53 13.71
CA ASP A 143 2.58 3.78 12.94
C ASP A 143 3.67 3.66 11.88
N ASP A 144 4.28 2.48 11.74
CA ASP A 144 5.32 2.22 10.76
C ASP A 144 4.75 1.71 9.44
N LEU A 145 5.25 2.24 8.33
CA LEU A 145 5.00 1.72 7.00
C LEU A 145 6.14 0.79 6.61
N VAL A 146 5.92 -0.51 6.83
CA VAL A 146 6.97 -1.53 6.78
C VAL A 146 6.95 -2.26 5.44
N LEU A 147 8.07 -2.25 4.72
CA LEU A 147 8.27 -3.09 3.54
C LEU A 147 8.90 -4.43 3.93
N THR A 148 8.14 -5.51 3.80
CA THR A 148 8.67 -6.88 3.92
C THR A 148 9.32 -7.30 2.61
N THR A 149 10.52 -7.85 2.71
CA THR A 149 11.35 -8.31 1.59
C THR A 149 11.76 -9.77 1.77
N MET A 150 12.22 -10.41 0.70
CA MET A 150 12.78 -11.76 0.69
C MET A 150 14.18 -11.76 0.06
N PRO A 151 15.09 -12.63 0.52
CA PRO A 151 16.36 -12.85 -0.18
C PRO A 151 16.14 -13.41 -1.59
N ALA A 152 16.93 -12.91 -2.53
CA ALA A 152 17.04 -13.38 -3.91
C ALA A 152 18.50 -13.68 -4.27
N ALA A 153 18.74 -14.13 -5.50
CA ALA A 153 20.07 -14.48 -5.96
C ALA A 153 21.06 -13.31 -5.80
N ARG A 154 22.32 -13.64 -5.50
CA ARG A 154 23.45 -12.69 -5.40
C ARG A 154 23.31 -11.63 -4.31
N GLY A 155 22.65 -11.97 -3.18
CA GLY A 155 22.51 -11.06 -2.04
C GLY A 155 21.56 -9.89 -2.29
N LEU A 156 20.71 -10.02 -3.32
CA LEU A 156 19.65 -9.06 -3.63
C LEU A 156 18.43 -9.31 -2.74
N LEU A 157 17.69 -8.27 -2.42
CA LEU A 157 16.36 -8.35 -1.83
C LEU A 157 15.30 -8.08 -2.90
N VAL A 158 14.13 -8.69 -2.75
CA VAL A 158 12.93 -8.37 -3.53
C VAL A 158 11.76 -8.15 -2.58
N PRO A 159 10.76 -7.32 -2.92
CA PRO A 159 9.51 -7.26 -2.17
C PRO A 159 8.89 -8.65 -1.97
N PHE A 160 8.29 -8.87 -0.80
CA PHE A 160 7.62 -10.14 -0.48
C PHE A 160 6.38 -10.39 -1.35
N GLU A 161 5.58 -9.35 -1.61
CA GLU A 161 4.45 -9.46 -2.53
C GLU A 161 4.93 -9.41 -3.98
N VAL A 162 4.42 -10.35 -4.77
CA VAL A 162 4.58 -10.37 -6.22
C VAL A 162 3.24 -9.99 -6.87
N PRO A 163 3.23 -9.19 -7.96
CA PRO A 163 2.00 -8.66 -8.55
C PRO A 163 1.10 -9.75 -9.13
N ASP A 164 1.70 -10.80 -9.69
CA ASP A 164 1.01 -11.97 -10.23
C ASP A 164 1.54 -13.21 -9.49
N PRO A 165 1.06 -13.50 -8.27
CA PRO A 165 1.46 -14.72 -7.61
C PRO A 165 1.00 -15.90 -8.48
N THR A 166 1.94 -16.75 -8.89
CA THR A 166 1.59 -18.07 -9.41
C THR A 166 0.63 -18.69 -8.40
N PRO A 167 -0.59 -19.11 -8.79
CA PRO A 167 -1.53 -19.69 -7.85
C PRO A 167 -0.82 -20.84 -7.14
N CYS A 168 -0.57 -20.68 -5.83
CA CYS A 168 -0.07 -21.78 -5.04
C CYS A 168 -1.21 -22.79 -5.01
N CYS A 169 -0.99 -23.98 -5.57
CA CYS A 169 -1.94 -25.08 -5.57
C CYS A 169 -2.55 -25.24 -4.17
N ALA A 170 -3.79 -24.78 -4.01
CA ALA A 170 -4.61 -24.99 -2.83
C ALA A 170 -5.91 -25.66 -3.27
N ASP A 171 -5.77 -26.82 -3.91
CA ASP A 171 -6.78 -27.87 -3.97
C ASP A 171 -6.34 -28.95 -2.98
N HIS A 172 -6.68 -28.80 -1.70
CA HIS A 172 -6.60 -29.88 -0.70
C HIS A 172 -7.77 -29.75 0.30
#